data_AF-A0A954B598-F1
#
_entry.id   AF-A0A954B598-F1
#
_cell.length_a   1.000
_cell.length_b   1.000
_cell.length_c   1.000
_cell.angle_alpha   90.00
_cell.angle_beta   90.00
_cell.angle_gamma   90.00
#
_symmetry.space_group_name_H-M   'P 1'
#
loop_
_entity.id
_entity.type
_entity.pdbx_description
1 polymer ?
#
loop_
_entity_poly.entity_id
_entity_poly.type
_entity_poly.pdbx_seq_one_letter_code
_entity_poly.pdbx_strand_id
1 'polypeptide(L)' 'EGYAKAEVMAGGIDTNALSQQSMEARTVPGLFFIGEAVDVTGWLGGYNFQWAWSSGWAAAQSV' A
#
# COMPACT_ATOMS: atom_id res chain seq x y z
N GLU A 1 -13.60 16.75 -13.65
CA GLU A 1 -13.74 15.29 -13.88
C GLU A 1 -12.48 14.54 -13.43
N GLY A 2 -12.02 14.75 -12.19
CA GLY A 2 -10.74 14.19 -11.69
C GLY A 2 -10.90 12.78 -11.14
N TYR A 3 -10.91 12.64 -9.82
CA TYR A 3 -10.96 11.35 -9.12
C TYR A 3 -12.06 10.38 -9.57
N ALA A 4 -13.20 10.88 -10.04
CA ALA A 4 -14.31 10.05 -10.52
C ALA A 4 -13.97 9.20 -11.77
N LYS A 5 -12.89 9.52 -12.49
CA LYS A 5 -12.40 8.76 -13.65
C LYS A 5 -10.96 8.25 -13.48
N ALA A 6 -10.35 8.45 -12.31
CA ALA A 6 -8.97 8.05 -12.07
C ALA A 6 -8.89 6.53 -11.82
N GLU A 7 -7.92 5.87 -12.43
CA GLU A 7 -7.67 4.43 -12.25
C GLU A 7 -6.78 4.12 -11.03
N VAL A 8 -6.08 5.12 -10.50
CA VAL A 8 -5.21 5.01 -9.32
C VAL A 8 -5.10 6.35 -8.58
N MET A 9 -4.87 6.28 -7.27
CA MET A 9 -4.56 7.40 -6.39
C MET A 9 -3.05 7.56 -6.19
N ALA A 10 -2.55 8.77 -6.38
CA ALA A 10 -1.22 9.17 -5.93
C ALA A 10 -1.29 9.76 -4.52
N GLY A 11 -0.29 9.48 -3.69
CA GLY A 11 -0.31 9.77 -2.25
C GLY A 11 -0.85 8.58 -1.45
N GLY A 12 -1.08 8.80 -0.16
CA GLY A 12 -1.59 7.77 0.75
C GLY A 12 -0.91 7.85 2.11
N ILE A 13 -0.85 6.73 2.80
CA ILE A 13 -0.15 6.60 4.07
C ILE A 13 1.36 6.61 3.82
N ASP A 14 2.08 7.49 4.53
CA ASP A 14 3.53 7.65 4.42
C ASP A 14 4.24 6.32 4.68
N THR A 15 5.00 5.86 3.68
CA THR A 15 5.77 4.61 3.75
C THR A 15 6.82 4.63 4.87
N ASN A 16 7.28 5.80 5.31
CA ASN A 16 8.18 5.92 6.46
C ASN A 16 7.50 5.57 7.79
N ALA A 17 6.17 5.69 7.87
CA ALA A 17 5.39 5.31 9.05
C ALA A 17 5.18 3.79 9.14
N LEU A 18 5.54 3.03 8.10
CA LEU A 18 5.34 1.59 8.03
C LEU A 18 6.68 0.81 8.09
N SER A 19 6.60 -0.43 8.57
CA SER A 19 7.64 -1.42 8.38
C SER A 19 7.70 -1.84 6.92
N GLN A 20 8.87 -1.73 6.28
CA GLN A 20 9.05 -2.10 4.88
C GLN A 20 8.98 -3.63 4.64
N GLN A 21 9.11 -4.43 5.71
CA GLN A 21 9.07 -5.89 5.62
C GLN A 21 7.68 -6.46 5.94
N SER A 22 6.99 -5.90 6.94
CA SER A 22 5.72 -6.44 7.45
C SER A 22 4.49 -5.60 7.10
N MET A 23 4.66 -4.38 6.60
CA MET A 23 3.58 -3.40 6.38
C MET A 23 2.85 -2.95 7.67
N GLU A 24 3.38 -3.29 8.84
CA GLU A 24 2.85 -2.85 10.14
C GLU A 24 3.16 -1.37 10.41
N ALA A 25 2.22 -0.65 11.01
CA ALA A 25 2.40 0.72 11.45
C ALA A 25 3.40 0.79 12.62
N ARG A 26 4.44 1.62 12.48
CA ARG A 26 5.50 1.74 13.48
C ARG A 26 5.02 2.25 14.83
N THR A 27 3.94 3.05 14.84
CA THR A 27 3.42 3.71 16.05
C THR A 27 2.24 2.96 16.69
N VAL A 28 1.64 1.99 15.99
CA VAL A 28 0.46 1.26 16.46
C VAL A 28 0.65 -0.23 16.17
N PRO A 29 1.17 -1.00 17.16
CA PRO A 29 1.35 -2.44 16.99
C PRO A 29 0.04 -3.16 16.67
N GLY A 30 0.09 -4.12 15.75
CA GLY A 30 -1.06 -4.88 15.27
C GLY A 30 -1.91 -4.18 14.20
N LEU A 31 -1.56 -2.95 13.80
CA LEU A 31 -2.22 -2.23 12.71
C LEU A 31 -1.39 -2.30 11.43
N PHE A 32 -2.00 -2.73 10.32
CA PHE A 32 -1.33 -2.93 9.03
C PHE A 32 -2.05 -2.16 7.92
N PHE A 33 -1.27 -1.70 6.93
CA PHE A 33 -1.80 -1.04 5.74
C PHE A 33 -1.15 -1.61 4.49
N ILE A 34 -1.97 -1.93 3.48
CA ILE A 34 -1.52 -2.61 2.24
C ILE A 34 -2.16 -1.97 1.02
N GLY A 35 -1.60 -2.28 -0.16
CA GLY A 35 -2.14 -1.86 -1.45
C GLY A 35 -2.15 -0.34 -1.64
N GLU A 36 -3.16 0.13 -2.38
CA GLU A 36 -3.26 1.51 -2.86
C GLU A 36 -3.52 2.55 -1.75
N ALA A 37 -3.87 2.12 -0.54
CA ALA A 37 -3.98 3.03 0.61
C ALA A 37 -2.60 3.59 1.05
N VAL A 38 -1.53 2.87 0.73
CA VAL A 38 -0.14 3.25 1.02
C VAL A 38 0.37 4.16 -0.10
N ASP A 39 1.22 5.13 0.24
CA ASP A 39 1.84 6.06 -0.72
C ASP A 39 2.88 5.36 -1.63
N VAL A 40 2.37 4.50 -2.50
CA VAL A 40 3.08 3.75 -3.54
C VAL A 40 2.18 3.68 -4.76
N THR A 41 2.58 4.33 -5.84
CA THR A 41 1.83 4.38 -7.10
C THR A 41 2.65 3.75 -8.21
N GLY A 42 2.14 2.66 -8.77
CA GLY A 42 2.72 2.00 -9.93
C GLY A 42 2.28 2.62 -11.25
N TRP A 43 3.04 2.36 -12.31
CA TRP A 43 2.65 2.73 -13.68
C TRP A 43 1.44 1.90 -14.17
N LEU A 44 0.82 2.36 -15.27
CA LEU A 44 -0.19 1.57 -15.96
C LEU A 44 0.43 0.27 -16.49
N GLY A 45 -0.34 -0.83 -16.47
CA GLY A 45 0.13 -2.14 -16.93
C GLY A 45 0.30 -3.17 -15.81
N GLY A 46 -0.50 -3.09 -14.75
CA GLY A 46 -0.60 -4.12 -13.71
C GLY A 46 0.31 -3.93 -12.50
N TYR A 47 1.13 -2.87 -12.45
CA TYR A 47 2.03 -2.60 -11.32
C TYR A 47 1.28 -2.34 -10.01
N ASN A 48 0.14 -1.65 -10.05
CA ASN A 48 -0.69 -1.42 -8.85
C ASN A 48 -1.29 -2.73 -8.31
N PHE A 49 -1.68 -3.66 -9.20
CA PHE A 49 -2.09 -4.99 -8.78
C PHE A 49 -0.93 -5.79 -8.18
N GLN A 50 0.23 -5.80 -8.84
CA GLN A 50 1.41 -6.46 -8.29
C GLN A 50 1.76 -5.93 -6.89
N TRP A 51 1.69 -4.61 -6.70
CA TRP A 51 1.91 -3.99 -5.40
C TRP A 51 0.86 -4.44 -4.36
N ALA A 52 -0.42 -4.46 -4.71
CA ALA A 52 -1.48 -4.94 -3.83
C ALA A 52 -1.25 -6.41 -3.40
N TRP A 53 -0.83 -7.28 -4.32
CA TRP A 53 -0.52 -8.68 -4.00
C TRP A 53 0.71 -8.82 -3.11
N SER A 54 1.82 -8.14 -3.45
CA SER A 54 3.06 -8.24 -2.68
C SER A 54 2.94 -7.66 -1.28
N SER A 55 2.32 -6.50 -1.11
CA SER A 55 2.11 -5.88 0.21
C SER A 55 1.14 -6.69 1.07
N GLY A 56 0.05 -7.20 0.48
CA GLY A 56 -0.89 -8.10 1.17
C GLY A 56 -0.23 -9.38 1.65
N TRP A 57 0.61 -10.00 0.82
CA TRP A 57 1.37 -11.19 1.20
C TRP A 57 2.35 -10.91 2.35
N ALA A 58 3.10 -9.81 2.28
CA ALA A 58 4.07 -9.43 3.31
C ALA A 58 3.41 -9.20 4.67
N ALA A 59 2.26 -8.51 4.68
CA ALA A 59 1.45 -8.34 5.89
C ALA A 59 0.96 -9.68 6.44
N ALA A 60 0.39 -10.54 5.60
CA ALA A 60 -0.17 -11.83 6.02
C ALA A 60 0.88 -12.79 6.61
N GLN A 61 2.14 -12.72 6.18
CA GLN A 61 3.24 -13.51 6.77
C GLN A 61 3.67 -13.01 8.16
N SER A 62 3.24 -11.81 8.54
CA SER A 62 3.65 -11.12 9.77
C SER A 62 2.51 -10.97 10.78
N VAL A 63 1.32 -11.52 10.48
CA VAL A 63 0.12 -11.58 11.35
C VAL A 63 0.03 -12.97 11.97
#